data_AF-A0A936XXF9-F1
#
_entry.id   AF-A0A936XXF9-F1
#
_cell.length_a   1.000
_cell.length_b   1.000
_cell.length_c   1.000
_cell.angle_alpha   90.00
_cell.angle_beta   90.00
_cell.angle_gamma   90.00
#
_symmetry.space_group_name_H-M   'P 1'
#
loop_
_entity.id
_entity.type
_entity.pdbx_description
1 polymer ?
#
loop_
_entity_poly.entity_id
_entity_poly.type
_entity_poly.pdbx_seq_one_letter_code
_entity_poly.pdbx_strand_id
1 'polypeptide(L)'
;MKKIFLLTFFVGCMQIFYAQIPTTDKKLSNIKKIDLALQGIGLTLEQKLGNSVTTDLSFGFGGGYSISEGSIDYQVIKPALYFSVTPKYFYNFKKELLIAKLFKIIQEIILDLG
;
A
#
# COMPACT_ATOMS: atom_id res chain seq x y z
N MET A 1 -10.43 -15.82 -24.24
CA MET A 1 -8.99 -15.67 -23.94
C MET A 1 -8.62 -14.29 -23.38
N LYS A 2 -8.93 -13.19 -24.08
CA LYS A 2 -8.60 -11.81 -23.61
C LYS A 2 -9.15 -11.47 -22.20
N LYS A 3 -10.37 -11.91 -21.87
CA LYS A 3 -11.01 -11.65 -20.57
C LYS A 3 -10.32 -12.37 -19.40
N ILE A 4 -9.80 -13.58 -19.63
CA ILE A 4 -9.07 -14.35 -18.61
C ILE A 4 -7.71 -13.69 -18.35
N PHE A 5 -7.02 -13.27 -19.41
CA PHE A 5 -5.76 -12.52 -19.27
C PHE A 5 -5.95 -11.20 -18.51
N LEU A 6 -7.01 -10.45 -18.81
CA LEU A 6 -7.33 -9.21 -18.11
C LEU A 6 -7.64 -9.45 -16.62
N LEU A 7 -8.36 -10.53 -16.30
CA LEU A 7 -8.66 -10.91 -14.91
C LEU A 7 -7.38 -11.31 -14.16
N THR A 8 -6.51 -12.11 -14.76
CA THR A 8 -5.23 -12.50 -14.15
C THR A 8 -4.32 -11.30 -13.93
N PHE A 9 -4.29 -10.36 -14.88
CA PHE A 9 -3.57 -9.10 -14.74
C PHE A 9 -4.14 -8.25 -13.59
N PHE A 10 -5.47 -8.13 -13.51
CA PHE A 10 -6.13 -7.34 -12.45
C PHE A 10 -5.91 -7.94 -11.05
N VAL A 11 -5.93 -9.27 -10.93
CA VAL A 11 -5.62 -9.99 -9.69
C VAL A 11 -4.14 -9.85 -9.32
N GLY A 12 -3.22 -9.84 -10.30
CA GLY A 12 -1.79 -9.60 -10.08
C GLY A 12 -1.45 -8.16 -9.68
N CYS A 13 -2.27 -7.18 -10.09
CA CYS A 13 -2.10 -5.76 -9.74
C CYS A 13 -2.77 -5.38 -8.41
N MET A 14 -3.46 -6.29 -7.74
CA MET A 14 -3.97 -6.07 -6.39
C MET A 14 -2.77 -5.97 -5.44
N GLN A 15 -2.27 -4.75 -5.25
CA GLN A 15 -1.38 -4.47 -4.13
C GLN A 15 -2.12 -4.87 -2.86
N ILE A 16 -1.52 -5.80 -2.12
CA ILE A 16 -2.07 -6.29 -0.87
C ILE A 16 -2.15 -5.07 0.05
N PHE A 17 -3.37 -4.57 0.26
CA PHE A 17 -3.65 -3.58 1.29
C PHE A 17 -3.43 -4.27 2.64
N TYR A 18 -2.20 -4.19 3.16
CA TYR A 18 -1.92 -4.64 4.51
C TYR A 18 -2.57 -3.66 5.48
N ALA A 19 -3.71 -4.05 6.03
CA ALA A 19 -4.20 -3.41 7.25
C ALA A 19 -3.15 -3.66 8.35
N GLN A 20 -2.61 -2.59 8.91
CA GLN A 20 -1.75 -2.71 10.08
C GLN A 20 -2.63 -3.22 11.22
N ILE A 21 -2.36 -4.43 11.73
CA ILE A 21 -3.00 -4.89 12.96
C ILE A 21 -2.55 -3.92 14.06
N PRO A 22 -3.47 -3.15 14.67
CA PRO A 22 -3.13 -2.29 15.78
C PRO A 22 -2.74 -3.19 16.94
N THR A 23 -1.45 -3.46 17.04
CA THR A 23 -0.85 -4.00 18.25
C THR A 23 -0.55 -2.80 19.10
N THR A 24 -1.18 -2.72 20.26
CA THR A 24 -1.18 -1.57 21.18
C THR A 24 0.23 -1.05 21.51
N ASP A 25 1.27 -1.87 21.29
CA ASP A 25 2.68 -1.57 21.59
C ASP A 25 3.62 -1.46 20.39
N LYS A 26 3.18 -1.69 19.14
CA LYS A 26 4.10 -1.65 17.99
C LYS A 26 4.15 -0.25 17.36
N LYS A 27 5.14 0.54 17.80
CA LYS A 27 5.52 1.81 17.16
C LYS A 27 6.04 1.56 15.74
N LEU A 28 5.72 2.45 14.80
CA LEU A 28 6.41 2.50 13.50
C LEU A 28 7.93 2.57 13.73
N SER A 29 8.69 1.92 12.85
CA SER A 29 10.15 1.80 12.92
C SER A 29 10.78 1.99 11.54
N ASN A 30 12.08 2.25 11.53
CA ASN A 30 12.84 2.34 10.28
C ASN A 30 13.14 0.93 9.77
N ILE A 31 12.90 0.68 8.49
CA ILE A 31 13.10 -0.64 7.87
C ILE A 31 13.92 -0.48 6.60
N LYS A 32 14.91 -1.35 6.41
CA LYS A 32 15.63 -1.49 5.15
C LYS A 32 15.06 -2.69 4.40
N LYS A 33 14.75 -2.50 3.13
CA LYS A 33 14.15 -3.50 2.24
C LYS A 33 15.00 -3.66 0.99
N ILE A 34 15.00 -4.87 0.48
CA ILE A 34 15.50 -5.18 -0.87
C ILE A 34 14.26 -5.49 -1.69
N ASP A 35 14.04 -4.69 -2.74
CA ASP A 35 12.90 -4.86 -3.62
C ASP A 35 13.35 -5.59 -4.88
N LEU A 36 12.74 -6.74 -5.13
CA LEU A 36 12.86 -7.50 -6.37
C LEU A 36 11.54 -7.34 -7.11
N ALA A 37 11.51 -6.45 -8.08
CA ALA A 37 10.32 -6.15 -8.86
C ALA A 37 10.55 -6.53 -10.34
N LEU A 38 9.45 -6.62 -11.10
CA LEU A 38 9.50 -6.87 -12.55
C LEU A 38 10.39 -5.84 -13.29
N GLN A 39 10.46 -4.63 -12.71
CA GLN A 39 11.23 -3.49 -13.18
C GLN A 39 12.68 -3.45 -12.66
N GLY A 40 13.14 -4.43 -11.87
CA GLY A 40 14.54 -4.53 -11.45
C GLY A 40 14.79 -4.81 -9.98
N ILE A 41 16.01 -4.51 -9.55
CA ILE A 41 16.49 -4.67 -8.18
C ILE A 41 16.68 -3.28 -7.57
N GLY A 42 16.14 -3.08 -6.37
CA GLY A 42 16.26 -1.83 -5.65
C GLY A 42 16.52 -2.02 -4.16
N LEU A 43 17.07 -0.98 -3.55
CA LEU A 43 17.17 -0.81 -2.11
C LEU A 43 16.16 0.24 -1.69
N THR A 44 15.37 -0.08 -0.68
CA THR A 44 14.38 0.84 -0.12
C THR A 44 14.63 1.03 1.36
N LEU A 45 14.71 2.30 1.77
CA LEU A 45 14.77 2.71 3.16
C LEU A 45 13.42 3.31 3.53
N GLU A 46 12.64 2.59 4.34
CA GLU A 46 11.45 3.14 4.97
C GLU A 46 11.86 3.90 6.23
N GLN A 47 11.69 5.22 6.19
CA GLN A 47 11.95 6.10 7.31
C GLN A 47 10.65 6.47 8.02
N LYS A 48 10.64 6.36 9.34
CA LYS A 48 9.57 6.87 10.19
C LYS A 48 9.71 8.38 10.35
N LEU A 49 8.68 9.12 9.96
CA LEU A 49 8.58 10.57 10.17
C LEU A 49 7.70 10.93 11.38
N GLY A 50 6.83 10.02 11.79
CA GLY A 50 5.95 10.22 12.95
C GLY A 50 5.30 8.92 13.42
N ASN A 51 4.29 9.01 14.27
CA ASN A 51 3.58 7.83 14.78
C ASN A 51 2.62 7.18 13.77
N SER A 52 2.30 7.90 12.69
CA SER A 52 1.36 7.46 11.65
C SER A 52 1.88 7.75 10.23
N VAL A 53 3.13 8.21 10.10
CA VAL A 53 3.71 8.60 8.81
C VAL A 53 5.05 7.92 8.62
N THR A 54 5.22 7.28 7.48
CA THR A 54 6.53 6.83 6.98
C THR A 54 6.77 7.35 5.58
N THR A 55 8.00 7.24 5.10
CA THR A 55 8.37 7.53 3.73
C THR A 55 9.35 6.49 3.25
N ASP A 56 9.03 5.87 2.12
CA ASP A 56 9.95 4.96 1.44
C ASP A 56 10.82 5.78 0.50
N LEU A 57 12.13 5.71 0.72
CA LEU A 57 13.15 6.20 -0.20
C LEU A 57 13.73 5.00 -0.94
N SER A 58 13.46 4.91 -2.23
CA SER A 58 13.89 3.78 -3.06
C SER A 58 14.88 4.23 -4.11
N PHE A 59 15.95 3.47 -4.25
CA PHE A 59 16.94 3.62 -5.31
C PHE A 59 17.22 2.26 -5.93
N GLY A 60 17.22 2.19 -7.25
CA GLY A 60 17.42 0.91 -7.92
C GLY A 60 17.69 1.01 -9.40
N PHE A 61 17.77 -0.16 -10.02
CA PHE A 61 18.13 -0.35 -11.40
C PHE A 61 17.26 -1.43 -12.01
N GLY A 62 16.72 -1.18 -13.19
CA GLY A 62 16.19 -2.22 -14.07
C GLY A 62 15.43 -1.65 -15.25
N GLY A 63 14.35 -2.29 -15.70
CA GLY A 63 13.68 -1.97 -16.97
C GLY A 63 13.15 -0.53 -17.01
N GLY A 64 13.59 0.24 -17.99
CA GLY A 64 13.06 1.57 -18.26
C GLY A 64 11.69 1.56 -18.92
N TYR A 65 11.07 2.72 -19.04
CA TYR A 65 9.87 2.91 -19.86
C TYR A 65 9.92 4.26 -20.57
N SER A 66 9.24 4.35 -21.71
CA SER A 66 9.02 5.60 -22.43
C SER A 66 7.55 5.99 -22.31
N ILE A 67 7.26 7.24 -21.97
CA ILE A 67 5.91 7.78 -21.98
C ILE A 67 5.81 8.71 -23.19
N SER A 68 4.83 8.48 -24.04
CA SER A 68 4.45 9.40 -25.11
C SER A 68 2.94 9.63 -25.09
N GLU A 69 2.41 10.58 -25.88
CA GLU A 69 0.98 10.92 -25.89
C GLU A 69 0.10 9.68 -26.17
N GLY A 70 -0.42 9.08 -25.09
CA GLY A 70 -1.33 7.93 -25.15
C GLY A 70 -0.69 6.55 -25.02
N SER A 71 0.63 6.42 -24.87
CA SER A 71 1.29 5.11 -24.71
C SER A 71 2.37 5.09 -23.62
N ILE A 72 2.52 3.91 -23.01
CA ILE A 72 3.63 3.57 -22.10
C ILE A 72 4.33 2.34 -22.67
N ASP A 73 5.57 2.51 -23.10
CA ASP A 73 6.38 1.44 -23.68
C ASP A 73 7.43 0.97 -22.67
N TYR A 74 7.19 -0.18 -22.04
CA TYR A 74 8.13 -0.81 -21.13
C TYR A 74 9.29 -1.46 -21.89
N GLN A 75 10.52 -1.09 -21.51
CA GLN A 75 11.75 -1.55 -22.14
C GLN A 75 12.62 -2.28 -21.10
N VAL A 76 12.32 -3.56 -20.86
CA VAL A 76 13.02 -4.40 -19.87
C VAL A 76 14.52 -4.55 -20.20
N ILE A 77 14.87 -4.55 -21.49
CA ILE A 77 16.25 -4.72 -21.98
C ILE A 77 17.06 -3.43 -21.84
N LYS A 78 16.41 -2.26 -21.73
CA LYS A 78 17.10 -0.99 -21.55
C LYS A 78 17.11 -0.63 -20.07
N PRO A 79 18.24 -0.85 -19.38
CA PRO A 79 18.30 -0.51 -17.99
C PRO A 79 18.17 1.00 -17.77
N ALA A 80 17.44 1.36 -16.73
CA ALA A 80 17.29 2.71 -16.21
C ALA A 80 17.56 2.68 -14.71
N LEU A 81 18.24 3.72 -14.24
CA LEU A 81 18.30 4.02 -12.81
C LEU A 81 17.00 4.72 -12.43
N TYR A 82 16.45 4.33 -11.28
CA TYR A 82 15.29 4.99 -10.72
C TYR A 82 15.55 5.41 -9.29
N PHE A 83 14.92 6.53 -8.94
CA PHE A 83 14.81 7.03 -7.58
C PHE A 83 13.33 7.35 -7.35
N SER A 84 12.79 6.92 -6.21
CA SER A 84 11.41 7.25 -5.84
C SER A 84 11.28 7.59 -4.37
N VAL A 85 10.30 8.44 -4.09
CA VAL A 85 9.92 8.85 -2.74
C VAL A 85 8.43 8.58 -2.61
N THR A 86 8.07 7.68 -1.71
CA THR A 86 6.66 7.29 -1.50
C THR A 86 6.25 7.60 -0.06
N PRO A 87 5.54 8.71 0.18
CA PRO A 87 4.98 8.98 1.50
C PRO A 87 3.84 8.00 1.81
N LYS A 88 3.77 7.54 3.06
CA LYS A 88 2.70 6.66 3.55
C LYS A 88 2.09 7.22 4.82
N TYR A 89 0.77 7.25 4.86
CA TYR A 89 -0.01 7.61 6.04
C TYR A 89 -0.83 6.41 6.51
N PHE A 90 -0.64 6.02 7.78
CA PHE A 90 -1.33 4.91 8.40
C PHE A 90 -2.45 5.43 9.29
N TYR A 91 -3.69 5.21 8.86
CA TYR A 91 -4.88 5.49 9.64
C TYR A 91 -5.54 4.18 10.09
N ASN A 92 -5.48 3.92 11.40
CA ASN A 92 -6.15 2.77 11.99
C ASN A 92 -7.61 3.13 12.31
N PHE A 93 -8.55 2.57 11.56
CA PHE A 93 -9.95 2.61 11.97
C PHE A 93 -10.10 1.83 13.28
N LYS A 94 -10.41 2.52 14.38
CA LYS A 94 -10.74 1.87 15.66
C LYS A 94 -12.02 1.06 15.49
N LYS A 95 -11.88 -0.25 15.21
CA LYS A 95 -12.99 -1.21 15.07
C LYS A 95 -13.92 -1.20 16.30
N GLU A 96 -13.34 -0.98 17.48
CA GLU A 96 -14.06 -0.87 18.76
C GLU A 96 -15.06 0.30 18.78
N LEU A 97 -14.74 1.42 18.14
CA LEU A 97 -15.61 2.60 18.14
C LEU A 97 -16.85 2.41 17.27
N LEU A 98 -16.72 1.62 16.19
CA LEU A 98 -17.81 1.23 15.31
C LEU A 98 -18.75 0.25 15.99
N ILE A 99 -18.21 -0.77 16.67
CA ILE A 99 -19.00 -1.76 17.41
C ILE A 99 -19.72 -1.10 18.60
N ALA A 100 -19.03 -0.23 19.35
CA ALA A 100 -19.64 0.50 20.47
C ALA A 100 -20.77 1.43 20.01
N LYS A 101 -20.60 2.15 18.89
CA LYS A 101 -21.67 2.95 18.29
C LYS A 101 -22.86 2.09 17.86
N LEU A 102 -22.61 0.94 17.25
CA LEU A 102 -23.66 0.02 16.83
C LEU A 102 -24.45 -0.54 18.02
N PHE A 103 -23.77 -0.95 19.09
CA PHE A 103 -24.41 -1.41 20.32
C PHE A 103 -25.28 -0.33 20.97
N LYS A 104 -24.79 0.92 21.00
CA LYS A 104 -25.54 2.04 21.55
C LYS A 104 -26.83 2.31 20.76
N ILE A 105 -26.75 2.30 19.43
CA ILE A 105 -27.92 2.45 18.55
C ILE A 105 -28.92 1.32 18.78
N ILE A 106 -28.45 0.08 18.91
CA ILE A 106 -29.33 -1.07 19.17
C ILE A 106 -30.02 -0.93 20.54
N GLN A 107 -29.31 -0.47 21.57
CA GLN A 107 -29.93 -0.20 22.89
C GLN A 107 -30.99 0.91 22.82
N GLU A 108 -30.72 2.01 22.11
CA GLU A 108 -31.68 3.09 21.92
C GLU A 108 -32.94 2.59 21.20
N ILE A 109 -32.79 1.79 20.14
CA ILE A 109 -33.93 1.20 19.41
C ILE A 109 -34.74 0.24 20.31
N ILE A 110 -34.08 -0.60 21.12
CA ILE A 110 -34.78 -1.54 22.01
C ILE A 110 -35.55 -0.80 23.11
N LEU A 111 -34.99 0.30 23.63
CA LEU A 111 -35.62 1.13 24.65
C LEU A 111 -36.82 1.92 24.10
N ASP A 112 -36.79 2.35 22.83
CA ASP A 112 -37.91 3.03 22.18
C ASP A 112 -39.07 2.09 21.80
N LEU A 113 -38.85 0.76 21.84
CA LEU A 113 -39.83 -0.27 21.45
C LEU A 113 -40.54 -0.95 22.64
N GLY A 114 -40.15 -0.68 23.89
CA GLY A 114 -40.74 -1.26 25.11
C GLY A 114 -41.48 -0.23 25.95
#